data_AF-A0A840RZM1-F1
#
_entry.id   AF-A0A840RZM1-F1
#
_cell.length_a   1.000
_cell.length_b   1.000
_cell.length_c   1.000
_cell.angle_alpha   90.00
_cell.angle_beta   90.00
_cell.angle_gamma   90.00
#
_symmetry.space_group_name_H-M   'P 1'
#
loop_
_entity.id
_entity.type
_entity.pdbx_description
1 polymer ?
#
loop_
_entity_poly.entity_id
_entity_poly.type
_entity_poly.pdbx_seq_one_letter_code
_entity_poly.pdbx_strand_id
1 'polypeptide(L)'
;MTKPTPLQHGPVIPKANPHFRSVERAPYEMGFLLKAIADDVSSFALITEDQALEAEAIARHADNAQEVISRGLEAIGEVLSIAACNAESTVNGSTVSAIGEIIRHLTVEAQLMRDMGGLMTDTVAAHQKRRRQ
;
A
#
# COMPACT_ATOMS: atom_id res chain seq x y z
N MET A 1 26.68 19.90 46.85
CA MET A 1 26.98 19.60 45.43
C MET A 1 26.22 18.35 45.05
N THR A 2 25.02 18.48 44.49
CA THR A 2 24.23 17.37 43.95
C THR A 2 24.45 17.30 42.44
N LYS A 3 24.97 16.17 41.95
CA LYS A 3 25.13 15.91 40.51
C LYS A 3 23.75 15.85 39.85
N PRO A 4 23.57 16.38 38.62
CA PRO A 4 22.37 16.15 37.85
C PRO A 4 22.37 14.71 37.30
N THR A 5 21.30 13.99 37.61
CA THR A 5 20.96 12.67 37.06
C THR A 5 20.69 12.80 35.55
N PRO A 6 21.20 11.91 34.68
CA PRO A 6 20.86 11.96 33.25
C PRO A 6 19.38 11.64 33.07
N LEU A 7 18.68 12.47 32.30
CA LEU A 7 17.29 12.26 31.92
C LEU A 7 17.14 10.91 31.21
N GLN A 8 16.16 10.14 31.67
CA GLN A 8 15.81 8.83 31.15
C GLN A 8 15.56 8.90 29.65
N HIS A 9 16.24 8.04 28.89
CA HIS A 9 15.85 7.69 27.53
C HIS A 9 14.48 7.01 27.62
N GLY A 10 13.41 7.77 27.44
CA GLY A 10 12.10 7.20 27.17
C GLY A 10 12.16 6.27 25.95
N PRO A 11 11.23 5.32 25.81
CA PRO A 11 11.21 4.45 24.64
C PRO A 11 11.21 5.33 23.39
N VAL A 12 12.22 5.15 22.53
CA VAL A 12 12.28 5.78 21.23
C VAL A 12 11.14 5.18 20.42
N ILE A 13 9.97 5.82 20.46
CA ILE A 13 8.87 5.50 19.56
C ILE A 13 9.45 5.70 18.16
N PRO A 14 9.52 4.66 17.30
CA PRO A 14 10.00 4.82 15.95
C PRO A 14 9.22 5.96 15.30
N LYS A 15 9.93 6.98 14.83
CA LYS A 15 9.30 8.15 14.22
C LYS A 15 8.49 7.64 13.04
N ALA A 16 7.16 7.75 13.12
CA ALA A 16 6.26 7.29 12.06
C ALA A 16 6.68 7.94 10.75
N ASN A 17 6.69 7.15 9.66
CA ASN A 17 7.05 7.64 8.34
C ASN A 17 6.11 8.81 7.97
N PRO A 18 6.65 10.03 7.76
CA PRO A 18 5.85 11.24 7.58
C PRO A 18 5.07 11.28 6.25
N HIS A 19 5.44 10.42 5.31
CA HIS A 19 4.83 10.30 3.98
C HIS A 19 3.69 9.30 3.93
N PHE A 20 3.57 8.43 4.94
CA PHE A 20 2.44 7.50 5.05
C PHE A 20 1.25 8.17 5.72
N ARG A 21 0.25 8.58 4.93
CA ARG A 21 -0.95 9.32 5.36
C ARG A 21 -2.19 8.74 4.70
N SER A 22 -3.38 8.97 5.26
CA SER A 22 -4.66 8.61 4.61
C SER A 22 -4.71 7.18 4.04
N VAL A 23 -4.66 6.20 4.94
CA VAL A 23 -4.67 4.76 4.63
C VAL A 23 -5.83 4.38 3.72
N GLU A 24 -7.00 4.98 3.93
CA GLU A 24 -8.22 4.77 3.17
C GLU A 24 -8.17 5.25 1.71
N ARG A 25 -7.15 6.03 1.33
CA ARG A 25 -6.96 6.57 -0.02
C ARG A 25 -5.71 6.03 -0.70
N ALA A 26 -5.27 4.83 -0.33
CA ALA A 26 -4.00 4.25 -0.78
C ALA A 26 -3.68 4.44 -2.28
N PRO A 27 -4.58 4.13 -3.25
CA PRO A 27 -4.27 4.37 -4.67
C PRO A 27 -3.94 5.83 -5.01
N TYR A 28 -4.63 6.77 -4.39
CA TYR A 28 -4.40 8.20 -4.59
C TYR A 28 -3.07 8.64 -3.97
N GLU A 29 -2.79 8.23 -2.74
CA GLU A 29 -1.55 8.58 -2.04
C GLU A 29 -0.31 8.03 -2.75
N MET A 30 -0.37 6.79 -3.27
CA MET A 30 0.72 6.24 -4.08
C MET A 30 0.96 7.06 -5.35
N GLY A 31 -0.11 7.46 -6.07
CA GLY A 31 0.03 8.30 -7.26
C GLY A 31 0.68 9.64 -6.94
N PHE A 32 0.34 10.24 -5.80
CA PHE A 32 0.97 11.46 -5.30
C PHE A 32 2.46 11.26 -4.98
N LEU A 33 2.80 10.21 -4.25
CA LEU A 33 4.18 9.89 -3.86
C LEU A 33 5.06 9.53 -5.06
N LEU A 34 4.54 8.75 -6.01
CA LEU A 34 5.26 8.42 -7.24
C LEU A 34 5.61 9.66 -8.04
N LYS A 35 4.71 10.64 -8.10
CA LYS A 35 4.96 11.91 -8.78
C LYS A 35 6.08 12.69 -8.09
N ALA A 36 6.05 12.77 -6.75
CA ALA A 36 7.08 13.44 -5.96
C ALA A 36 8.47 12.84 -6.23
N ILE A 37 8.57 11.50 -6.26
CA ILE A 37 9.82 10.79 -6.59
C ILE A 37 10.27 11.10 -8.03
N ALA A 38 9.36 11.03 -9.02
CA ALA A 38 9.74 11.22 -10.43
C ALA A 38 10.27 12.62 -10.75
N ASP A 39 9.76 13.66 -10.08
CA ASP A 39 10.22 15.04 -10.29
C ASP A 39 11.67 15.25 -9.81
N ASP A 40 12.16 14.38 -8.91
CA ASP A 40 13.46 14.53 -8.22
C ASP A 40 14.48 13.40 -8.51
N VAL A 41 14.14 12.37 -9.30
CA VAL A 41 15.01 11.19 -9.50
C VAL A 41 15.68 11.18 -10.88
N SER A 42 17.01 11.23 -10.87
CA SER A 42 17.84 10.82 -12.00
C SER A 42 18.10 9.32 -11.94
N SER A 43 18.00 8.62 -13.08
CA SER A 43 18.36 7.20 -13.21
C SER A 43 19.84 6.89 -12.88
N PHE A 44 20.66 7.93 -12.73
CA PHE A 44 22.09 7.84 -12.43
C PHE A 44 22.42 8.24 -10.99
N ALA A 45 21.45 8.73 -10.21
CA ALA A 45 21.64 9.15 -8.83
C ALA A 45 21.10 8.09 -7.86
N LEU A 46 21.80 7.92 -6.74
CA LEU A 46 21.26 7.15 -5.62
C LEU A 46 20.09 7.92 -5.00
N ILE A 47 19.07 7.20 -4.54
CA ILE A 47 17.94 7.81 -3.83
C ILE A 47 18.38 8.41 -2.50
N THR A 48 17.74 9.50 -2.10
CA THR A 48 17.96 10.15 -0.82
C THR A 48 17.26 9.39 0.32
N GLU A 49 17.56 9.77 1.57
CA GLU A 49 16.85 9.23 2.73
C GLU A 49 15.35 9.56 2.69
N ASP A 50 14.98 10.75 2.22
CA ASP A 50 13.58 11.16 2.15
C ASP A 50 12.84 10.37 1.06
N GLN A 51 13.46 10.17 -0.10
CA GLN A 51 12.93 9.30 -1.16
C GLN A 51 12.82 7.84 -0.72
N ALA A 52 13.69 7.36 0.17
CA ALA A 52 13.56 6.04 0.77
C ALA A 52 12.33 5.96 1.70
N LEU A 53 12.01 7.03 2.45
CA LEU A 53 10.78 7.11 3.23
C LEU A 53 9.54 7.20 2.33
N GLU A 54 9.59 7.92 1.21
CA GLU A 54 8.49 7.94 0.23
C GLU A 54 8.25 6.54 -0.38
N ALA A 55 9.33 5.83 -0.76
CA ALA A 55 9.24 4.46 -1.26
C ALA A 55 8.64 3.51 -0.20
N GLU A 56 9.07 3.61 1.07
CA GLU A 56 8.47 2.84 2.16
C GLU A 56 6.97 3.15 2.31
N ALA A 57 6.56 4.42 2.20
CA ALA A 57 5.15 4.80 2.27
C ALA A 57 4.35 4.22 1.10
N ILE A 58 4.89 4.23 -0.13
CA ILE A 58 4.26 3.58 -1.30
C ILE A 58 4.08 2.09 -1.04
N ALA A 59 5.12 1.39 -0.54
CA ALA A 59 5.04 -0.05 -0.25
C ALA A 59 3.89 -0.35 0.72
N ARG A 60 3.80 0.41 1.81
CA ARG A 60 2.73 0.26 2.82
C ARG A 60 1.34 0.57 2.27
N HIS A 61 1.22 1.54 1.36
CA HIS A 61 -0.06 1.81 0.68
C HIS A 61 -0.45 0.68 -0.28
N ALA A 62 0.52 0.10 -0.99
CA ALA A 62 0.29 -1.06 -1.84
C ALA A 62 -0.26 -2.25 -1.04
N ASP A 63 0.36 -2.57 0.10
CA ASP A 63 -0.10 -3.63 1.01
C ASP A 63 -1.54 -3.38 1.49
N ASN A 64 -1.83 -2.15 1.91
CA ASN A 64 -3.18 -1.80 2.35
C ASN A 64 -4.22 -1.88 1.21
N ALA A 65 -3.86 -1.45 0.00
CA ALA A 65 -4.75 -1.57 -1.15
C ALA A 65 -5.02 -3.04 -1.50
N GLN A 66 -4.02 -3.92 -1.41
CA GLN A 66 -4.20 -5.36 -1.61
C GLN A 66 -5.15 -5.99 -0.60
N GLU A 67 -5.02 -5.61 0.68
CA GLU A 67 -5.89 -6.10 1.74
C GLU A 67 -7.35 -5.66 1.48
N VAL A 68 -7.56 -4.40 1.11
CA VAL A 68 -8.89 -3.88 0.78
C VAL A 68 -9.49 -4.61 -0.43
N ILE A 69 -8.71 -4.83 -1.49
CA ILE A 69 -9.16 -5.56 -2.67
C ILE A 69 -9.52 -7.00 -2.32
N SER A 70 -8.67 -7.69 -1.55
CA SER A 70 -8.88 -9.10 -1.17
C SER A 70 -10.16 -9.26 -0.37
N ARG A 71 -10.36 -8.42 0.66
CA ARG A 71 -11.59 -8.38 1.46
C ARG A 71 -12.82 -8.03 0.63
N GLY A 72 -12.67 -7.12 -0.34
CA GLY A 72 -13.75 -6.74 -1.26
C GLY A 72 -14.18 -7.91 -2.16
N LEU A 73 -13.21 -8.66 -2.69
CA LEU A 73 -13.47 -9.86 -3.50
C LEU A 73 -14.15 -10.97 -2.68
N GLU A 74 -13.74 -11.18 -1.42
CA GLU A 74 -14.39 -12.11 -0.50
C GLU A 74 -15.86 -11.74 -0.26
N ALA A 75 -16.13 -10.47 0.05
CA ALA A 75 -17.48 -9.98 0.28
C ALA A 75 -18.38 -10.11 -0.97
N ILE A 76 -17.84 -9.85 -2.16
CA ILE A 76 -18.56 -10.09 -3.42
C ILE A 76 -18.90 -11.57 -3.59
N GLY A 77 -17.95 -12.47 -3.29
CA GLY A 77 -18.16 -13.91 -3.34
C GLY A 77 -19.26 -14.39 -2.38
N GLU A 78 -19.30 -13.83 -1.18
CA GLU A 78 -20.35 -14.10 -0.19
C GLU A 78 -21.73 -13.66 -0.71
N VAL A 79 -21.84 -12.43 -1.21
CA VAL A 79 -23.09 -11.90 -1.78
C VAL A 79 -23.59 -12.76 -2.95
N LEU A 80 -22.70 -13.16 -3.86
CA LEU A 80 -23.05 -14.05 -4.96
C LEU A 80 -23.51 -15.42 -4.50
N SER A 81 -22.86 -15.98 -3.47
CA SER A 81 -23.24 -17.28 -2.89
C SER A 81 -24.63 -17.22 -2.24
N ILE A 82 -24.94 -16.15 -1.51
CA ILE A 82 -26.27 -15.91 -0.94
C ILE A 82 -27.32 -15.78 -2.05
N ALA A 83 -27.02 -14.98 -3.09
CA ALA A 83 -27.93 -14.77 -4.20
C ALA A 83 -28.23 -16.06 -4.97
N ALA A 84 -27.23 -16.94 -5.16
CA ALA A 84 -27.38 -18.21 -5.85
C ALA A 84 -28.22 -19.23 -5.07
N CYS A 85 -28.19 -19.18 -3.73
CA CYS A 85 -28.96 -20.09 -2.87
C CYS A 85 -30.41 -19.62 -2.63
N ASN A 86 -30.77 -18.41 -3.06
CA ASN A 86 -32.12 -17.88 -2.88
C ASN A 86 -32.99 -18.21 -4.10
N ALA A 87 -33.95 -19.12 -3.92
CA ALA A 87 -34.86 -19.58 -4.97
C ALA A 87 -35.76 -18.48 -5.56
N GLU A 88 -35.95 -17.36 -4.86
CA GLU A 88 -36.73 -16.20 -5.31
C GLU A 88 -35.84 -15.11 -5.95
N SER A 89 -34.52 -15.22 -5.82
CA SER A 89 -33.59 -14.24 -6.35
C SER A 89 -33.40 -14.45 -7.85
N THR A 90 -33.68 -13.40 -8.62
CA THR A 90 -33.33 -13.34 -10.05
C THR A 90 -32.28 -12.26 -10.25
N VAL A 91 -31.02 -12.67 -10.40
CA VAL A 91 -29.95 -11.75 -10.78
C VAL A 91 -29.92 -11.68 -12.31
N ASN A 92 -30.18 -10.50 -12.86
CA ASN A 92 -30.15 -10.34 -14.31
C ASN A 92 -28.72 -10.55 -14.86
N GLY A 93 -28.61 -11.00 -16.11
CA GLY A 93 -27.32 -11.28 -16.74
C GLY A 93 -26.39 -10.06 -16.83
N SER A 94 -26.93 -8.84 -16.99
CA SER A 94 -26.14 -7.61 -17.02
C SER A 94 -25.46 -7.31 -15.68
N THR A 95 -26.12 -7.57 -14.56
CA THR A 95 -25.57 -7.43 -13.21
C THR A 95 -24.46 -8.44 -13.00
N VAL A 96 -24.67 -9.70 -13.40
CA VAL A 96 -23.62 -10.73 -13.34
C VAL A 96 -22.40 -10.33 -14.19
N SER A 97 -22.62 -9.82 -15.41
CA SER A 97 -21.55 -9.33 -16.28
C SER A 97 -20.76 -8.21 -15.61
N ALA A 98 -21.44 -7.20 -15.06
CA ALA A 98 -20.81 -6.08 -14.37
C ALA A 98 -19.99 -6.53 -13.14
N ILE A 99 -20.49 -7.51 -12.38
CA ILE A 99 -19.75 -8.11 -11.26
C ILE A 99 -18.50 -8.86 -11.76
N GLY A 100 -18.60 -9.60 -12.86
CA GLY A 100 -17.45 -10.26 -13.47
C GLY A 100 -16.40 -9.26 -13.97
N GLU A 101 -16.84 -8.14 -14.55
CA GLU A 101 -15.95 -7.07 -15.01
C GLU A 101 -15.19 -6.41 -13.85
N ILE A 102 -15.85 -6.08 -12.74
CA ILE A 102 -15.17 -5.47 -11.59
C ILE A 102 -14.21 -6.44 -10.91
N ILE A 103 -14.56 -7.73 -10.78
CA ILE A 103 -13.63 -8.76 -10.25
C ILE A 103 -12.37 -8.82 -11.13
N ARG A 104 -12.52 -8.84 -12.46
CA ARG A 104 -11.38 -8.82 -13.38
C ARG A 104 -10.54 -7.56 -13.24
N HIS A 105 -11.18 -6.40 -13.05
CA HIS A 105 -10.45 -5.14 -12.85
C HIS A 105 -9.64 -5.16 -11.53
N LEU A 106 -10.29 -5.51 -10.42
CA LEU A 106 -9.67 -5.57 -9.09
C LEU A 106 -8.53 -6.59 -9.02
N THR A 107 -8.64 -7.72 -9.70
CA THR A 107 -7.56 -8.72 -9.75
C THR A 107 -6.31 -8.22 -10.48
N VAL A 108 -6.46 -7.39 -11.51
CA VAL A 108 -5.34 -6.72 -12.18
C VAL A 108 -4.75 -5.63 -11.28
N GLU A 109 -5.59 -4.83 -10.62
CA GLU A 109 -5.11 -3.84 -9.65
C GLU A 109 -4.32 -4.50 -8.50
N ALA A 110 -4.79 -5.62 -7.96
CA ALA A 110 -4.08 -6.34 -6.90
C ALA A 110 -2.69 -6.85 -7.35
N GLN A 111 -2.53 -7.24 -8.62
CA GLN A 111 -1.24 -7.59 -9.19
C GLN A 111 -0.33 -6.36 -9.25
N LEU A 112 -0.84 -5.24 -9.78
CA LEU A 112 -0.10 -3.97 -9.81
C LEU A 112 0.37 -3.54 -8.42
N MET A 113 -0.50 -3.63 -7.41
CA MET A 113 -0.13 -3.30 -6.03
C MET A 113 1.00 -4.20 -5.51
N ARG A 114 1.00 -5.49 -5.88
CA ARG A 114 2.02 -6.45 -5.46
C ARG A 114 3.38 -6.10 -6.04
N ASP A 115 3.39 -5.87 -7.35
CA ASP A 115 4.61 -5.61 -8.09
C ASP A 115 5.22 -4.27 -7.65
N MET A 116 4.37 -3.26 -7.47
CA MET A 116 4.79 -1.95 -6.97
C MET A 116 5.27 -2.00 -5.52
N GLY A 117 4.54 -2.68 -4.63
CA GLY A 117 4.95 -2.84 -3.23
C GLY A 117 6.27 -3.60 -3.09
N GLY A 118 6.45 -4.65 -3.88
CA GLY A 118 7.71 -5.41 -3.96
C GLY A 118 8.87 -4.54 -4.45
N LEU A 119 8.68 -3.83 -5.55
CA LEU A 119 9.71 -2.93 -6.12
C LEU A 119 10.15 -1.87 -5.11
N MET A 120 9.21 -1.26 -4.39
CA MET A 120 9.53 -0.22 -3.39
C MET A 120 10.22 -0.80 -2.17
N THR A 121 9.79 -1.98 -1.71
CA THR A 121 10.46 -2.71 -0.62
C THR A 121 11.91 -3.03 -0.96
N ASP A 122 12.16 -3.54 -2.17
CA ASP A 122 13.51 -3.84 -2.66
C ASP A 122 14.37 -2.58 -2.75
N THR A 123 13.78 -1.47 -3.21
CA THR A 123 14.42 -0.17 -3.30
C THR A 123 14.89 0.33 -1.93
N VAL A 124 14.02 0.26 -0.92
CA VAL A 124 14.35 0.63 0.47
C VAL A 124 15.43 -0.30 1.03
N ALA A 125 15.32 -1.61 0.83
CA ALA A 125 16.31 -2.58 1.29
C ALA A 125 17.70 -2.32 0.69
N ALA A 126 17.75 -2.01 -0.61
CA ALA A 126 19.00 -1.67 -1.30
C ALA A 126 19.63 -0.38 -0.73
N HIS A 127 18.84 0.65 -0.44
CA HIS A 127 19.31 1.88 0.22
C HIS A 127 19.89 1.61 1.60
N GLN A 128 19.15 0.88 2.45
CA GLN A 128 19.59 0.53 3.80
C GLN A 128 20.88 -0.30 3.80
N LYS A 129 21.03 -1.24 2.87
CA LYS A 129 22.24 -2.05 2.73
C LYS A 129 23.47 -1.18 2.45
N ARG A 130 23.34 -0.18 1.58
CA ARG A 130 24.43 0.75 1.23
C ARG A 130 24.82 1.64 2.41
N ARG A 131 23.85 2.10 3.20
CA ARG A 131 24.13 2.92 4.41
C ARG A 131 24.95 2.20 5.49
N ARG A 132 24.99 0.87 5.46
CA ARG A 132 25.72 0.02 6.42
C ARG A 132 27.14 -0.33 5.97
N GLN A 133 27.52 0.05 4.75
CA GLN A 133 28.87 -0.13 4.17
C GLN A 133 29.70 1.13 4.39
#